data_AF-A0AAD4IDZ9-F1
#
_entry.id   AF-A0AAD4IDZ9-F1
#
_cell.length_a   1.000
_cell.length_b   1.000
_cell.length_c   1.000
_cell.angle_alpha   90.00
_cell.angle_beta   90.00
_cell.angle_gamma   90.00
#
_symmetry.space_group_name_H-M   'P 1'
#
loop_
_entity.id
_entity.type
_entity.pdbx_description
1 polymer ?
#
loop_
_entity_poly.entity_id
_entity_poly.type
_entity_poly.pdbx_seq_one_letter_code
_entity_poly.pdbx_strand_id
1 'polypeptide(L)'
;MIALADYCFKTARSIRGCSWYLLIDMHGGEGSAISSVPADPTSYSHRNAVFKTQFNDRIFPVSATFKPEMIGFLNGWVEAVEGASEGEEFGMYINYADTNLTKTEAHSRY
;
A
#
# COMPACT_ATOMS: atom_id res chain seq x y z
N MET A 1 -7.74 7.52 -7.26
CA MET A 1 -8.20 6.22 -7.84
C MET A 1 -7.87 6.03 -9.32
N ILE A 2 -7.87 7.07 -10.17
CA ILE A 2 -7.51 6.91 -11.60
C ILE A 2 -6.09 6.36 -11.76
N ALA A 3 -5.09 6.96 -11.10
CA ALA A 3 -3.70 6.48 -11.17
C ALA A 3 -3.52 5.02 -10.72
N LEU A 4 -4.25 4.61 -9.67
CA LEU A 4 -4.28 3.22 -9.20
C LEU A 4 -4.75 2.28 -10.32
N ALA A 5 -5.86 2.61 -10.97
CA ALA A 5 -6.44 1.82 -12.05
C ALA A 5 -5.53 1.84 -13.30
N ASP A 6 -5.02 3.01 -13.67
CA ASP A 6 -4.13 3.17 -14.82
C ASP A 6 -2.88 2.31 -14.68
N TYR A 7 -2.22 2.33 -13.52
CA TYR A 7 -1.04 1.50 -13.28
C TYR A 7 -1.40 0.01 -13.28
N CYS A 8 -2.57 -0.37 -12.73
CA CYS A 8 -3.08 -1.75 -12.81
C CYS A 8 -3.15 -2.23 -14.27
N PHE A 9 -3.84 -1.47 -15.12
CA PHE A 9 -4.14 -1.88 -16.49
C PHE A 9 -2.97 -1.72 -17.44
N LYS A 10 -2.11 -0.72 -17.25
CA LYS A 10 -0.97 -0.44 -18.13
C LYS A 10 0.30 -1.21 -17.73
N THR A 11 0.52 -1.42 -16.44
CA THR A 11 1.77 -2.00 -15.91
C THR A 11 1.53 -3.35 -15.25
N ALA A 12 0.71 -3.41 -14.20
CA ALA A 12 0.60 -4.60 -13.34
C ALA A 12 0.11 -5.85 -14.09
N ARG A 13 -0.89 -5.72 -14.96
CA ARG A 13 -1.40 -6.84 -15.77
C ARG A 13 -0.37 -7.39 -16.78
N SER A 14 0.64 -6.59 -17.10
CA SER A 14 1.69 -6.94 -18.06
C SER A 14 2.92 -7.55 -17.39
N ILE A 15 3.01 -7.53 -16.05
CA ILE A 15 4.14 -8.10 -15.34
C ILE A 15 4.16 -9.63 -15.48
N ARG A 16 5.37 -10.21 -15.45
CA ARG A 16 5.64 -11.64 -15.65
C ARG A 16 6.65 -12.11 -14.61
N GLY A 17 6.67 -13.41 -14.35
CA GLY A 17 7.62 -14.01 -13.40
C GLY A 17 7.22 -13.87 -11.93
N CYS A 18 6.06 -13.27 -11.66
CA CYS A 18 5.49 -13.18 -10.33
C CYS A 18 3.97 -13.35 -10.36
N SER A 19 3.39 -13.53 -9.17
CA SER A 19 1.96 -13.52 -8.92
C SER A 19 1.67 -12.45 -7.88
N TRP A 20 0.94 -11.42 -8.29
CA TRP A 20 0.61 -10.30 -7.42
C TRP A 20 -0.89 -10.26 -7.12
N TYR A 21 -1.24 -9.58 -6.04
CA TYR A 21 -2.61 -9.15 -5.76
C TYR A 21 -2.62 -7.77 -5.11
N LEU A 22 -3.75 -7.09 -5.26
CA LEU A 22 -4.07 -5.84 -4.57
C LEU A 22 -5.39 -6.04 -3.82
N LEU A 23 -5.36 -5.84 -2.49
CA LEU A 23 -6.58 -5.71 -1.69
C LEU A 23 -6.89 -4.22 -1.48
N ILE A 24 -8.17 -3.86 -1.56
CA ILE A 24 -8.67 -2.53 -1.24
C ILE A 24 -9.82 -2.71 -0.24
N ASP A 25 -9.52 -2.48 1.03
CA ASP A 25 -10.48 -2.57 2.12
C ASP A 25 -11.27 -1.27 2.23
N MET A 26 -12.59 -1.38 2.38
CA MET A 26 -13.46 -0.28 2.81
C MET A 26 -13.24 -0.06 4.32
N HIS A 27 -12.17 0.64 4.67
CA HIS A 27 -11.63 0.70 6.03
C HIS A 27 -12.38 1.71 6.91
N GLY A 28 -12.64 2.91 6.39
CA GLY A 28 -13.23 4.01 7.13
C GLY A 28 -14.46 4.62 6.48
N GLY A 29 -14.85 5.78 6.99
CA GLY A 29 -16.03 6.53 6.55
C GLY A 29 -17.24 6.34 7.46
N GLU A 30 -18.36 6.96 7.08
CA GLU A 30 -19.62 6.92 7.83
C GLU A 30 -20.07 5.47 8.05
N GLY A 31 -20.38 5.14 9.31
CA GLY A 31 -20.77 3.77 9.72
C GLY A 31 -19.61 2.79 9.95
N SER A 32 -18.34 3.16 9.68
CA SER A 32 -17.20 2.33 10.05
C SER A 32 -16.92 2.41 11.56
N ALA A 33 -16.91 1.25 12.22
CA ALA A 33 -16.49 1.14 13.62
C ALA A 33 -15.00 1.48 13.82
N ILE A 34 -14.19 1.47 12.75
CA ILE A 34 -12.78 1.86 12.82
C ILE A 34 -12.64 3.38 12.91
N SER A 35 -13.41 4.09 12.08
CA SER A 35 -13.44 5.57 12.06
C SER A 35 -14.28 6.18 13.18
N SER A 36 -15.14 5.39 13.85
CA SER A 36 -15.89 5.88 15.02
C SER A 36 -15.02 6.03 16.28
N VAL A 37 -13.81 5.48 16.29
CA VAL A 37 -12.85 5.67 17.37
C VAL A 37 -12.14 7.02 17.15
N PRO A 38 -12.10 7.93 18.14
CA PRO A 38 -11.34 9.17 18.05
C PRO A 38 -9.86 8.94 17.70
N ALA A 39 -9.14 9.98 17.29
CA ALA A 39 -7.76 9.84 16.82
C ALA A 39 -6.72 9.63 17.94
N ASP A 40 -7.00 10.08 19.16
CA ASP A 40 -6.09 10.10 20.32
C ASP A 40 -6.21 8.98 21.39
N PRO A 41 -7.19 8.06 21.42
CA PRO A 41 -7.33 7.06 22.47
C PRO A 41 -6.40 5.86 22.29
N THR A 42 -5.75 5.72 21.14
CA THR A 42 -4.81 4.63 20.82
C THR A 42 -3.66 5.15 19.96
N SER A 43 -2.53 4.45 19.92
CA SER A 43 -1.42 4.78 19.01
C SER A 43 -1.69 4.46 17.53
N TYR A 44 -2.82 3.84 17.19
CA TYR A 44 -3.16 3.57 15.80
C TYR A 44 -3.60 4.86 15.09
N SER A 45 -2.78 5.30 14.14
CA SER A 45 -2.82 6.62 13.48
C SER A 45 -3.91 6.75 12.39
N HIS A 46 -4.27 5.65 11.70
CA HIS A 46 -5.12 5.72 10.50
C HIS A 46 -6.63 5.59 10.77
N ARG A 47 -7.15 6.32 11.78
CA ARG A 47 -8.60 6.36 12.10
C ARG A 47 -9.43 7.05 11.02
N ASN A 48 -8.83 8.03 10.35
CA ASN A 48 -9.49 8.86 9.34
C ASN A 48 -9.30 8.35 7.90
N ALA A 49 -8.58 7.24 7.69
CA ALA A 49 -8.37 6.68 6.36
C ALA A 49 -9.66 6.05 5.82
N VAL A 50 -10.02 6.32 4.56
CA VAL A 50 -11.20 5.71 3.91
C VAL A 50 -10.87 4.32 3.38
N PHE A 51 -9.73 4.18 2.71
CA PHE A 51 -9.26 2.92 2.15
C PHE A 51 -8.00 2.45 2.87
N LYS A 52 -7.87 1.14 3.04
CA LYS A 52 -6.61 0.49 3.40
C LYS A 52 -6.28 -0.51 2.31
N THR A 53 -5.02 -0.53 1.88
CA THR A 53 -4.61 -1.38 0.75
C THR A 53 -3.50 -2.34 1.17
N GLN A 54 -3.49 -3.51 0.54
CA GLN A 54 -2.37 -4.45 0.61
C GLN A 54 -1.87 -4.72 -0.79
N PHE A 55 -0.66 -4.26 -1.07
CA PHE A 55 0.09 -4.62 -2.26
C PHE A 55 0.93 -5.85 -1.94
N ASN A 56 0.79 -6.92 -2.72
CA ASN A 56 1.58 -8.12 -2.52
C ASN A 56 2.14 -8.61 -3.84
N ASP A 57 3.42 -8.96 -3.83
CA ASP A 57 4.11 -9.57 -4.94
C ASP A 57 4.81 -10.85 -4.45
N ARG A 58 4.51 -11.96 -5.12
CA ARG A 58 5.06 -13.28 -4.81
C ARG A 58 5.73 -13.86 -6.03
N ILE A 59 6.99 -14.25 -5.86
CA ILE A 59 7.73 -14.99 -6.88
C ILE A 59 7.58 -16.51 -6.72
N PHE A 60 7.77 -17.22 -7.83
CA PHE A 60 7.77 -18.68 -7.89
C PHE A 60 8.99 -19.19 -8.70
N PRO A 61 9.46 -20.43 -8.47
CA PRO A 61 9.05 -21.35 -7.39
C PRO A 61 9.44 -20.84 -6.00
N VAL A 62 9.05 -21.54 -4.93
CA VAL A 62 9.39 -21.15 -3.53
C VAL A 62 10.92 -21.07 -3.31
N SER A 63 11.71 -21.78 -4.11
CA SER A 63 13.18 -21.69 -4.10
C SER A 63 13.74 -20.46 -4.82
N ALA A 64 12.90 -19.66 -5.49
CA ALA A 64 13.34 -18.43 -6.13
C ALA A 64 13.72 -17.38 -5.08
N THR A 65 14.74 -16.58 -5.39
CA THR A 65 15.21 -15.49 -4.52
C THR A 65 14.65 -14.16 -5.01
N PHE A 66 13.97 -13.44 -4.11
CA PHE A 66 13.47 -12.10 -4.40
C PHE A 66 14.65 -11.14 -4.49
N LYS A 67 14.81 -10.50 -5.65
CA LYS A 67 15.89 -9.55 -5.88
C LYS A 67 15.40 -8.13 -5.58
N PRO A 68 16.24 -7.23 -5.03
CA PRO A 68 15.82 -5.87 -4.68
C PRO A 68 15.11 -5.13 -5.81
N GLU A 69 15.54 -5.29 -7.06
CA GLU A 69 14.92 -4.64 -8.23
C GLU A 69 13.47 -5.07 -8.48
N MET A 70 13.03 -6.23 -7.98
CA MET A 70 11.68 -6.75 -8.19
C MET A 70 10.62 -5.94 -7.44
N ILE A 71 10.98 -5.31 -6.31
CA ILE A 71 10.03 -4.45 -5.58
C ILE A 71 9.68 -3.18 -6.35
N GLY A 72 10.52 -2.77 -7.31
CA GLY A 72 10.30 -1.57 -8.11
C GLY A 72 8.92 -1.53 -8.79
N PHE A 73 8.35 -2.69 -9.08
CA PHE A 73 6.96 -2.80 -9.53
C PHE A 73 5.94 -2.24 -8.53
N LEU A 74 6.00 -2.67 -7.27
CA LEU A 74 5.08 -2.20 -6.23
C LEU A 74 5.38 -0.75 -5.85
N ASN A 75 6.65 -0.38 -5.74
CA ASN A 75 7.06 1.00 -5.46
C ASN A 75 6.50 1.95 -6.52
N GLY A 76 6.67 1.64 -7.80
CA GLY A 76 6.12 2.46 -8.89
C GLY A 76 4.60 2.57 -8.87
N TRP A 77 3.89 1.55 -8.35
CA TRP A 77 2.43 1.62 -8.20
C TRP A 77 2.04 2.59 -7.08
N VAL A 78 2.71 2.51 -5.92
CA VAL A 78 2.50 3.42 -4.80
C VAL A 78 2.85 4.86 -5.20
N GLU A 79 4.01 5.07 -5.82
CA GLU A 79 4.48 6.37 -6.32
C GLU A 79 3.50 6.98 -7.33
N ALA A 80 2.94 6.18 -8.25
CA ALA A 80 1.95 6.67 -9.21
C ALA A 80 0.67 7.17 -8.52
N VAL A 81 0.26 6.54 -7.42
CA VAL A 81 -0.92 6.96 -6.65
C VAL A 81 -0.62 8.23 -5.86
N GLU A 82 0.49 8.26 -5.14
CA GLU A 82 0.91 9.40 -4.33
C GLU A 82 1.16 10.64 -5.20
N GLY A 83 1.90 10.49 -6.31
CA GLY A 83 2.19 11.58 -7.24
C GLY A 83 0.95 12.14 -7.95
N ALA A 84 -0.12 11.37 -8.09
CA ALA A 84 -1.39 11.82 -8.66
C ALA A 84 -2.35 12.43 -7.62
N SER A 85 -1.96 12.45 -6.35
CA SER A 85 -2.80 12.85 -5.22
C SER A 85 -2.09 13.94 -4.41
N GLU A 86 -1.63 14.99 -5.10
CA GLU A 86 -0.89 16.09 -4.48
C GLU A 86 -1.72 16.76 -3.37
N GLY A 87 -1.12 16.90 -2.18
CA GLY A 87 -1.76 17.47 -1.00
C GLY A 87 -2.47 16.44 -0.10
N GLU A 88 -2.59 15.19 -0.52
CA GLU A 88 -3.12 14.10 0.32
C GLU A 88 -2.01 13.44 1.15
N GLU A 89 -2.31 13.07 2.39
CA GLU A 89 -1.37 12.38 3.28
C GLU A 89 -1.61 10.85 3.25
N PHE A 90 -0.61 10.08 2.80
CA PHE A 90 -0.68 8.62 2.77
C PHE A 90 0.17 7.99 3.86
N GLY A 91 -0.51 7.35 4.82
CA GLY A 91 0.11 6.42 5.76
C GLY A 91 0.34 5.03 5.14
N MET A 92 1.08 4.18 5.85
CA MET A 92 1.25 2.76 5.56
C MET A 92 0.86 1.95 6.78
N TYR A 93 0.57 0.65 6.63
CA TYR A 93 0.11 -0.17 7.75
C TYR A 93 1.14 -1.23 8.14
N ILE A 94 1.68 -1.14 9.36
CA ILE A 94 2.80 -2.00 9.80
C ILE A 94 2.50 -3.50 9.79
N ASN A 95 1.23 -3.94 9.88
CA ASN A 95 0.90 -5.36 9.73
C ASN A 95 1.10 -5.88 8.29
N TYR A 96 1.28 -4.97 7.33
CA TYR A 96 1.75 -5.22 5.97
C TYR A 96 3.09 -4.51 5.77
N ALA A 97 4.06 -4.77 6.66
CA ALA A 97 5.33 -4.08 6.68
C ALA A 97 6.04 -4.10 5.32
N ASP A 98 6.36 -2.92 4.82
CA ASP A 98 7.30 -2.73 3.73
C ASP A 98 8.72 -2.65 4.31
N THR A 99 9.54 -3.62 3.95
CA THR A 99 10.93 -3.75 4.39
C THR A 99 11.91 -2.85 3.63
N ASN A 100 11.44 -2.11 2.62
CA ASN A 100 12.25 -1.20 1.81
C ASN A 100 12.30 0.21 2.40
N LEU A 101 11.40 0.54 3.34
CA LEU A 101 11.42 1.82 4.04
C LEU A 101 12.66 1.91 4.94
N THR A 102 13.28 3.08 4.97
CA THR A 102 14.22 3.42 6.05
C THR A 102 13.50 3.47 7.38
N LYS A 103 14.24 3.38 8.49
CA LYS A 103 13.68 3.52 9.84
C LYS A 103 12.87 4.81 10.02
N THR A 104 13.35 5.91 9.45
CA THR A 104 12.71 7.23 9.56
C THR A 104 11.40 7.27 8.78
N GLU A 105 11.40 6.77 7.53
CA GLU A 105 10.18 6.67 6.73
C GLU A 105 9.16 5.75 7.39
N ALA A 106 9.57 4.55 7.82
CA ALA A 106 8.72 3.62 8.53
C ALA A 106 8.09 4.26 9.78
N HIS A 107 8.85 4.99 10.59
CA HIS A 107 8.32 5.65 11.77
C HIS A 107 7.34 6.79 11.45
N SER A 108 7.55 7.50 10.34
CA SER A 108 6.67 8.59 9.93
C SER A 108 5.39 8.09 9.25
N ARG A 109 5.45 6.94 8.56
CA ARG A 109 4.34 6.46 7.74
C ARG A 109 3.41 5.48 8.46
N TYR A 110 3.92 4.72 9.44
CA TYR A 110 3.14 3.80 10.28
C TYR A 110 2.56 4.53 11.51
#